data_AF-X1CKQ3-F1
#
_entry.id   AF-X1CKQ3-F1
#
_cell.length_a   1.000
_cell.length_b   1.000
_cell.length_c   1.000
_cell.angle_alpha   90.00
_cell.angle_beta   90.00
_cell.angle_gamma   90.00
#
_symmetry.space_group_name_H-M   'P 1'
#
loop_
_entity.id
_entity.type
_entity.pdbx_description
1 polymer ?
#
loop_
_entity_poly.entity_id
_entity_poly.type
_entity_poly.pdbx_seq_one_letter_code
_entity_poly.pdbx_strand_id
1 'polypeptide(L)'
;NENGSILFDTGDGILRDIISNELDIAQIKAIVFTHGHFDHVGGLHSLLGFLRMKGKKEPLHIFAPDGCIEVFSIANNFLKCYQDTVPFKITSREIQPHEVLQICDMLIEAYPVVHCGGIKGSGILGEIPALGYRISYKGETMLFYS
;
A
#
# COMPACT_ATOMS: atom_id res chain seq x y z
N ASN A 1 -9.21 -15.39 -14.94
CA ASN A 1 -9.76 -14.11 -14.44
C ASN A 1 -9.13 -13.82 -13.10
N GLU A 2 -8.21 -12.85 -13.04
CA GLU A 2 -7.56 -12.48 -11.79
C GLU A 2 -8.44 -11.47 -11.03
N ASN A 3 -9.54 -11.98 -10.46
CA ASN A 3 -10.36 -11.20 -9.53
C ASN A 3 -9.56 -10.93 -8.24
N GLY A 4 -9.67 -9.71 -7.73
CA GLY A 4 -9.07 -9.33 -6.46
C GLY A 4 -9.24 -7.84 -6.18
N SER A 5 -8.80 -7.42 -5.01
CA SER A 5 -8.86 -6.04 -4.54
C SER A 5 -7.46 -5.47 -4.36
N ILE A 6 -7.35 -4.15 -4.53
CA ILE A 6 -6.14 -3.38 -4.30
C ILE A 6 -6.46 -2.37 -3.21
N LEU A 7 -5.61 -2.29 -2.19
CA LEU A 7 -5.69 -1.23 -1.19
C LEU A 7 -4.75 -0.10 -1.59
N PHE A 8 -5.25 1.13 -1.54
CA PHE A 8 -4.44 2.33 -1.67
C PHE A 8 -4.24 2.94 -0.28
N ASP A 9 -2.98 3.02 0.16
CA ASP A 9 -2.57 3.33 1.53
C ASP A 9 -3.16 2.40 2.60
N THR A 10 -2.54 2.42 3.78
CA THR A 10 -2.97 1.68 4.97
C THR A 10 -2.77 2.54 6.22
N GLY A 11 -3.55 3.62 6.33
CA GLY A 11 -3.54 4.47 7.53
C GLY A 11 -3.90 3.73 8.81
N ASP A 12 -3.67 4.36 9.95
CA ASP A 12 -4.15 3.83 11.22
C ASP A 12 -5.68 3.67 11.19
N GLY A 13 -6.18 2.57 11.74
CA GLY A 13 -7.60 2.21 11.67
C GLY A 13 -8.01 1.35 10.47
N ILE A 14 -7.13 1.10 9.48
CA ILE A 14 -7.46 0.28 8.30
C ILE A 14 -8.08 -1.08 8.63
N LEU A 15 -7.60 -1.75 9.69
CA LEU A 15 -8.15 -3.03 10.12
C LEU A 15 -9.59 -2.92 10.62
N ARG A 16 -9.89 -1.89 11.40
CA ARG A 16 -11.25 -1.63 11.87
C ARG A 16 -12.15 -1.42 10.67
N ASP A 17 -11.73 -0.60 9.71
CA ASP A 17 -12.56 -0.23 8.56
C ASP A 17 -12.80 -1.43 7.64
N ILE A 18 -11.78 -2.26 7.38
CA ILE A 18 -11.92 -3.52 6.65
C ILE A 18 -12.93 -4.45 7.33
N ILE A 19 -12.82 -4.64 8.65
CA ILE A 19 -13.68 -5.55 9.41
C ILE A 19 -15.11 -5.02 9.46
N SER A 20 -15.29 -3.72 9.74
CA SER A 20 -16.60 -3.09 9.87
C SER A 20 -17.37 -2.99 8.54
N ASN A 21 -16.67 -2.95 7.41
CA ASN A 21 -17.28 -2.99 6.08
C ASN A 21 -17.36 -4.41 5.49
N GLU A 22 -17.05 -5.45 6.28
CA GLU A 22 -17.08 -6.85 5.85
C GLU A 22 -16.27 -7.13 4.58
N LEU A 23 -15.17 -6.39 4.38
CA LEU A 23 -14.32 -6.55 3.20
C LEU A 23 -13.50 -7.84 3.29
N ASP A 24 -13.53 -8.63 2.22
CA ASP A 24 -12.80 -9.90 2.15
C ASP A 24 -11.29 -9.65 1.99
N ILE A 25 -10.57 -9.73 3.10
CA ILE A 25 -9.12 -9.57 3.13
C ILE A 25 -8.36 -10.59 2.29
N ALA A 26 -8.95 -11.76 2.03
CA ALA A 26 -8.30 -12.79 1.23
C ALA A 26 -8.15 -12.34 -0.23
N GLN A 27 -9.06 -11.47 -0.69
CA GLN A 27 -9.06 -10.90 -2.03
C GLN A 27 -8.04 -9.79 -2.23
N ILE A 28 -7.47 -9.21 -1.17
CA ILE A 28 -6.42 -8.18 -1.30
C ILE A 28 -5.20 -8.81 -1.98
N LYS A 29 -4.90 -8.38 -3.21
CA LYS A 29 -3.74 -8.84 -3.99
C LYS A 29 -2.56 -7.90 -3.89
N ALA A 30 -2.83 -6.60 -3.75
CA ALA A 30 -1.81 -5.59 -3.64
C ALA A 30 -2.18 -4.47 -2.66
N ILE A 31 -1.14 -3.83 -2.12
CA ILE A 31 -1.21 -2.57 -1.39
C ILE A 31 -0.32 -1.58 -2.14
N VAL A 32 -0.86 -0.43 -2.52
CA VAL A 32 -0.17 0.61 -3.28
C VAL A 32 -0.15 1.88 -2.43
N PHE A 33 1.03 2.37 -2.09
CA PHE A 33 1.19 3.56 -1.26
C PHE A 33 1.41 4.81 -2.10
N THR A 34 0.82 5.92 -1.68
CA THR A 34 1.06 7.25 -2.28
C THR A 34 2.37 7.84 -1.79
N HIS A 35 2.65 7.78 -0.49
CA HIS A 35 3.83 8.35 0.15
C HIS A 35 4.05 7.79 1.57
N GLY A 36 5.16 8.20 2.20
CA GLY A 36 5.65 7.61 3.47
C GLY A 36 5.08 8.19 4.77
N HIS A 37 4.09 9.09 4.75
CA HIS A 37 3.59 9.67 6.01
C HIS A 37 2.84 8.64 6.86
N PHE A 38 2.88 8.86 8.18
CA PHE A 38 2.35 7.92 9.17
C PHE A 38 0.86 7.61 8.98
N ASP A 39 0.06 8.61 8.64
CA ASP A 39 -1.37 8.47 8.37
C ASP A 39 -1.69 7.67 7.11
N HIS A 40 -0.68 7.40 6.26
CA HIS A 40 -0.79 6.52 5.09
C HIS A 40 -0.21 5.13 5.33
N VAL A 41 0.83 4.99 6.18
CA VAL A 41 1.55 3.72 6.35
C VAL A 41 1.33 3.03 7.70
N GLY A 42 0.76 3.74 8.68
CA GLY A 42 0.73 3.33 10.09
C GLY A 42 0.01 2.01 10.38
N GLY A 43 -0.96 1.64 9.55
CA GLY A 43 -1.72 0.39 9.66
C GLY A 43 -1.06 -0.82 9.01
N LEU A 44 0.02 -0.67 8.22
CA LEU A 44 0.59 -1.75 7.40
C LEU A 44 1.02 -2.95 8.25
N HIS A 45 1.76 -2.73 9.33
CA HIS A 45 2.24 -3.82 10.20
C HIS A 45 1.08 -4.63 10.78
N SER A 46 0.06 -3.94 11.28
CA SER A 46 -1.14 -4.56 11.84
C SER A 46 -1.90 -5.36 10.77
N LEU A 47 -2.04 -4.81 9.55
CA LEU A 47 -2.67 -5.50 8.43
C LEU A 47 -1.93 -6.79 8.07
N LEU A 48 -0.60 -6.76 7.96
CA LEU A 48 0.20 -7.95 7.68
C LEU A 48 0.03 -9.03 8.77
N GLY A 49 0.03 -8.61 10.04
CA GLY A 49 -0.21 -9.50 11.17
C GLY A 49 -1.60 -10.14 11.13
N PHE A 50 -2.62 -9.38 10.75
CA PHE A 50 -3.99 -9.87 10.61
C PHE A 50 -4.15 -10.85 9.44
N LEU A 51 -3.56 -10.56 8.27
CA LEU A 51 -3.56 -11.47 7.12
C LEU A 51 -2.88 -12.80 7.46
N ARG A 52 -1.77 -12.75 8.20
CA ARG A 52 -1.11 -13.94 8.76
C ARG A 52 -2.03 -14.70 9.72
N MET A 53 -2.64 -14.01 10.68
CA MET A 53 -3.55 -14.62 11.66
C MET A 53 -4.75 -15.30 10.99
N LYS A 54 -5.26 -14.73 9.91
CA LYS A 54 -6.36 -15.28 9.11
C LYS A 54 -5.92 -16.36 8.12
N GLY A 55 -4.63 -16.67 8.06
CA GLY A 55 -4.11 -17.78 7.28
C GLY A 55 -4.16 -17.57 5.77
N LYS A 56 -4.06 -16.31 5.29
CA LYS A 56 -4.00 -16.00 3.85
C LYS A 56 -2.98 -16.90 3.14
N LYS A 57 -3.33 -17.37 1.94
CA LYS A 57 -2.47 -18.25 1.12
C LYS A 57 -1.92 -17.56 -0.11
N GLU A 58 -2.75 -16.72 -0.71
CA GLU A 58 -2.41 -15.97 -1.91
C GLU A 58 -1.27 -14.96 -1.65
N PRO A 59 -0.36 -14.74 -2.62
CA PRO A 59 0.66 -13.70 -2.51
C PRO A 59 0.08 -12.31 -2.25
N LEU A 60 0.90 -11.46 -1.61
CA LEU A 60 0.61 -10.05 -1.40
C LEU A 60 1.75 -9.21 -1.98
N HIS A 61 1.40 -8.28 -2.87
CA HIS A 61 2.34 -7.31 -3.43
C HIS A 61 2.22 -5.97 -2.70
N ILE A 62 3.35 -5.34 -2.39
CA ILE A 62 3.42 -4.04 -1.75
C ILE A 62 4.20 -3.12 -2.69
N PHE A 63 3.59 -1.99 -3.05
CA PHE A 63 4.18 -1.01 -3.93
C PHE A 63 4.21 0.36 -3.25
N ALA A 64 5.31 1.08 -3.40
CA ALA A 64 5.45 2.45 -2.88
C ALA A 64 6.36 3.26 -3.80
N PRO A 65 6.36 4.60 -3.72
CA PRO A 65 7.27 5.42 -4.51
C PRO A 65 8.73 5.03 -4.31
N ASP A 66 9.53 5.20 -5.37
CA ASP A 66 11.00 5.16 -5.30
C ASP A 66 11.51 6.00 -4.13
N GLY A 67 12.33 5.42 -3.25
CA GLY A 67 12.86 6.11 -2.07
C GLY A 67 11.91 6.22 -0.87
N CYS A 68 10.70 5.63 -0.90
CA CYS A 68 9.81 5.58 0.27
C CYS A 68 10.26 4.51 1.28
N ILE A 69 11.22 4.88 2.13
CA ILE A 69 11.86 3.97 3.09
C ILE A 69 10.89 3.43 4.16
N GLU A 70 9.84 4.17 4.49
CA GLU A 70 8.93 3.88 5.60
C GLU A 70 8.16 2.59 5.33
N VAL A 71 7.55 2.47 4.15
CA VAL A 71 6.78 1.28 3.73
C VAL A 71 7.66 0.04 3.72
N PHE A 72 8.83 0.12 3.06
CA PHE A 72 9.72 -1.02 2.92
C PHE A 72 10.31 -1.45 4.26
N SER A 73 10.62 -0.49 5.14
CA SER A 73 11.11 -0.79 6.49
C SER A 73 10.06 -1.53 7.31
N ILE A 74 8.79 -1.12 7.26
CA ILE A 74 7.70 -1.80 7.95
C ILE A 74 7.53 -3.24 7.43
N ALA A 75 7.47 -3.42 6.12
CA ALA A 75 7.32 -4.74 5.50
C ALA A 75 8.50 -5.68 5.81
N ASN A 76 9.74 -5.17 5.70
CA ASN A 76 10.95 -5.93 5.98
C ASN A 76 11.07 -6.31 7.45
N ASN A 77 10.74 -5.39 8.37
CA ASN A 77 10.75 -5.68 9.80
C ASN A 77 9.69 -6.71 10.18
N PHE A 78 8.50 -6.65 9.57
CA PHE A 78 7.49 -7.69 9.75
C PHE A 78 7.99 -9.07 9.33
N LEU A 79 8.58 -9.17 8.14
CA LEU A 79 9.17 -10.44 7.65
C LEU A 79 10.30 -10.91 8.56
N LYS A 80 11.19 -10.02 9.00
CA LYS A 80 12.26 -10.36 9.96
C LYS A 80 11.73 -11.01 11.24
N CYS A 81 10.56 -10.57 11.72
CA CYS A 81 9.95 -11.12 12.93
C CYS A 81 9.14 -12.42 12.69
N TYR A 82 8.53 -12.59 11.51
CA TYR A 82 7.49 -13.61 11.30
C TYR A 82 7.72 -14.54 10.12
N GLN A 83 8.81 -14.42 9.35
CA GLN A 83 9.06 -15.16 8.09
C GLN A 83 8.69 -16.65 8.13
N ASP A 84 9.03 -17.36 9.22
CA ASP A 84 8.81 -18.81 9.34
C ASP A 84 7.34 -19.19 9.54
N THR A 85 6.48 -18.21 9.76
CA THR A 85 5.07 -18.41 10.12
C THR A 85 4.11 -17.64 9.21
N VAL A 86 4.62 -16.84 8.26
CA VAL A 86 3.77 -16.17 7.26
C VAL A 86 3.38 -17.19 6.20
N PRO A 87 2.08 -17.52 6.02
CA PRO A 87 1.64 -18.60 5.14
C PRO A 87 1.54 -18.22 3.66
N PHE A 88 2.02 -17.04 3.27
CA PHE A 88 1.93 -16.48 1.92
C PHE A 88 3.19 -15.69 1.57
N LYS A 89 3.45 -15.52 0.27
CA LYS A 89 4.59 -14.72 -0.20
C LYS A 89 4.26 -13.23 -0.10
N ILE A 90 5.15 -12.47 0.53
CA ILE A 90 5.12 -10.99 0.50
C ILE A 90 6.25 -10.54 -0.43
N THR A 91 5.92 -9.66 -1.38
CA THR A 91 6.92 -8.98 -2.23
C THR A 91 6.70 -7.49 -2.15
N SER A 92 7.78 -6.74 -2.02
CA SER A 92 7.76 -5.29 -2.05
C SER A 92 8.56 -4.76 -3.24
N ARG A 93 8.07 -3.70 -3.89
CA ARG A 93 8.74 -3.08 -5.04
C ARG A 93 8.49 -1.58 -5.10
N GLU A 94 9.48 -0.82 -5.52
CA GLU A 94 9.35 0.60 -5.84
C GLU A 94 8.51 0.82 -7.10
N ILE A 95 7.90 1.99 -7.21
CA ILE A 95 7.19 2.49 -8.38
C ILE A 95 7.91 3.75 -8.86
N GLN A 96 8.23 3.78 -10.15
CA GLN A 96 8.82 4.95 -10.79
C GLN A 96 7.73 5.91 -11.29
N PRO A 97 7.99 7.23 -11.36
CA PRO A 97 7.10 8.17 -12.03
C PRO A 97 6.76 7.72 -13.45
N HIS A 98 5.50 7.84 -13.85
CA HIS A 98 4.96 7.41 -15.15
C HIS A 98 4.98 5.91 -15.42
N GLU A 99 5.31 5.09 -14.41
CA GLU A 99 5.20 3.64 -14.53
C GLU A 99 3.73 3.21 -14.57
N VAL A 100 3.44 2.20 -15.39
CA VAL A 100 2.12 1.56 -15.50
C VAL A 100 2.21 0.15 -14.93
N LEU A 101 1.41 -0.12 -13.91
CA LEU A 101 1.24 -1.42 -13.29
C LEU A 101 -0.06 -2.06 -13.80
N GLN A 102 0.01 -3.34 -14.15
CA GLN A 102 -1.18 -4.18 -14.33
C GLN A 102 -1.32 -5.03 -13.08
N ILE A 103 -2.38 -4.79 -12.30
CA ILE A 103 -2.68 -5.56 -11.09
C ILE A 103 -4.14 -5.99 -11.17
N CYS A 104 -4.41 -7.29 -11.08
CA CYS A 104 -5.72 -7.85 -11.38
C CYS A 104 -6.18 -7.39 -12.78
N ASP A 105 -7.41 -6.90 -12.89
CA ASP A 105 -8.03 -6.32 -14.08
C ASP A 105 -7.90 -4.78 -14.14
N MET A 106 -7.03 -4.18 -13.32
CA MET A 106 -6.80 -2.73 -13.25
C MET A 106 -5.45 -2.31 -13.85
N LEU A 107 -5.47 -1.21 -14.61
CA LEU A 107 -4.27 -0.48 -15.03
C LEU A 107 -4.05 0.70 -14.10
N ILE A 108 -2.88 0.78 -13.48
CA ILE A 108 -2.53 1.83 -12.52
C ILE A 108 -1.31 2.56 -13.04
N GLU A 109 -1.47 3.82 -13.40
CA GLU A 109 -0.37 4.68 -13.84
C GLU A 109 0.00 5.70 -12.77
N ALA A 110 1.29 5.77 -12.46
CA ALA A 110 1.83 6.67 -11.44
C ALA A 110 2.19 8.05 -12.00
N TYR A 111 1.94 9.11 -11.24
CA TYR A 111 2.33 10.48 -11.56
C TYR A 111 3.02 11.13 -10.37
N PRO A 112 4.14 11.83 -10.56
CA PRO A 112 4.82 12.52 -9.46
C PRO A 112 3.95 13.64 -8.90
N VAL A 113 3.92 13.77 -7.58
CA VAL A 113 3.25 14.88 -6.89
C VAL A 113 4.23 15.55 -5.93
N VAL A 114 4.09 16.87 -5.77
CA VAL A 114 4.89 17.64 -4.81
C VAL A 114 4.18 17.57 -3.46
N HIS A 115 4.82 16.93 -2.49
CA HIS A 115 4.26 16.76 -1.15
C HIS A 115 5.34 16.90 -0.08
N CYS A 116 4.97 17.55 1.03
CA CYS A 116 5.86 17.81 2.15
C CYS A 116 5.21 17.40 3.47
N GLY A 117 6.04 16.99 4.42
CA GLY A 117 5.62 16.79 5.81
C GLY A 117 5.54 18.09 6.59
N GLY A 118 4.90 18.04 7.76
CA GLY A 118 4.86 19.15 8.70
C GLY A 118 4.90 18.67 10.14
N ILE A 119 5.70 19.32 10.98
CA ILE A 119 5.74 19.05 12.41
C ILE A 119 5.25 20.31 13.14
N LYS A 120 4.28 20.12 14.04
CA LYS A 120 3.77 21.21 14.88
C LYS A 120 4.92 21.85 15.66
N GLY A 121 5.17 23.14 15.39
CA GLY A 121 6.25 23.90 16.01
C GLY A 121 7.57 23.94 15.23
N SER A 122 7.74 23.10 14.20
CA SER A 122 8.96 23.07 13.37
C SER A 122 8.71 23.51 11.91
N GLY A 123 7.46 23.74 11.52
CA GLY A 123 7.10 24.20 10.18
C GLY A 123 6.99 23.07 9.14
N ILE A 124 7.07 23.45 7.87
CA ILE A 124 7.04 22.54 6.71
C ILE A 124 8.44 21.91 6.54
N LEU A 125 8.48 20.59 6.40
CA LEU A 125 9.70 19.83 6.15
C LEU A 125 10.03 19.80 4.64
N GLY A 126 11.14 19.15 4.29
CA GLY A 126 11.48 18.90 2.89
C GLY A 126 10.44 18.05 2.16
N GLU A 127 10.49 18.12 0.83
CA GLU A 127 9.71 17.24 -0.04
C GLU A 127 10.03 15.77 0.22
N ILE A 128 9.02 14.93 0.09
CA ILE A 128 9.14 13.47 0.23
C ILE A 128 8.73 12.77 -1.06
N PRO A 129 9.18 11.53 -1.29
CA PRO A 129 8.70 10.73 -2.41
C PRO A 129 7.18 10.54 -2.34
N ALA A 130 6.48 11.01 -3.37
CA ALA A 130 5.02 10.95 -3.43
C ALA A 130 4.53 10.75 -4.87
N LEU A 131 3.52 9.90 -5.01
CA LEU A 131 2.86 9.59 -6.28
C LEU A 131 1.33 9.70 -6.14
N GLY A 132 0.71 10.27 -7.16
CA GLY A 132 -0.71 10.08 -7.46
C GLY A 132 -0.89 8.98 -8.51
N TYR A 133 -2.10 8.45 -8.62
CA TYR A 133 -2.42 7.31 -9.48
C TYR A 133 -3.65 7.58 -10.35
N ARG A 134 -3.53 7.26 -11.63
CA ARG A 134 -4.67 7.09 -12.53
C ARG A 134 -4.99 5.61 -12.64
N ILE A 135 -6.16 5.22 -12.19
CA ILE A 135 -6.63 3.84 -12.13
C ILE A 135 -7.69 3.66 -13.21
N SER A 136 -7.47 2.72 -14.13
CA SER A 136 -8.42 2.40 -15.19
C SER A 136 -8.96 0.99 -15.00
N TYR A 137 -10.29 0.86 -14.96
CA TYR A 137 -10.98 -0.40 -14.73
C TYR A 137 -12.27 -0.49 -15.55
N LYS A 138 -12.41 -1.52 -16.40
CA LYS A 138 -13.62 -1.77 -17.22
C LYS A 138 -14.16 -0.55 -17.99
N GLY A 139 -13.26 0.31 -18.47
CA GLY A 139 -13.62 1.54 -19.20
C GLY A 139 -13.92 2.76 -18.33
N GLU A 140 -13.88 2.61 -17.01
CA GLU A 140 -13.93 3.71 -16.06
C GLU A 140 -12.53 4.13 -15.63
N THR A 141 -12.37 5.41 -15.27
CA THR A 141 -11.11 5.96 -14.77
C THR A 141 -11.34 6.73 -13.48
N MET A 142 -10.51 6.44 -12.48
CA MET A 142 -10.46 7.13 -11.20
C MET A 142 -9.06 7.74 -11.01
N LEU A 143 -9.02 8.92 -10.39
CA LEU A 143 -7.77 9.51 -9.90
C LEU A 143 -7.70 9.32 -8.39
N PHE A 144 -6.57 8.84 -7.90
CA PHE A 144 -6.29 8.69 -6.48
C PHE A 144 -5.00 9.44 -6.14
N TYR A 145 -5.06 10.35 -5.19
CA TYR A 145 -3.92 11.07 -4.63
C TYR A 145 -4.28 11.49 -3.21
N SER A 146 -3.27 11.66 -2.36
CA SER A 146 -3.44 12.09 -0.97
C SER A 146 -2.34 13.03 -0.52
#